data_AF-A0A959B9W3-F1
#
_entry.id   AF-A0A959B9W3-F1
#
_cell.length_a   1.000
_cell.length_b   1.000
_cell.length_c   1.000
_cell.angle_alpha   90.00
_cell.angle_beta   90.00
_cell.angle_gamma   90.00
#
_symmetry.space_group_name_H-M   'P 1'
#
loop_
_entity.id
_entity.type
_entity.pdbx_description
1 polymer ?
#
loop_
_entity_poly.entity_id
_entity_poly.type
_entity_poly.pdbx_seq_one_letter_code
_entity_poly.pdbx_strand_id
1 'polypeptide(L)'
;MSALLYLSLLIASWPFWSTTPSACIVEICDNGLDDDGDGLIDLNDPDCDCPVLEPVSLIPNPSFEDYGCCPSSRSQMECASGWIQASTPTTDYLHTCGWMGWEDLPVPLPMPDGEGCMGFRDGRPGGGVNQAPEPNWKEYAGACLTGPLRAGVTYRFEFYIGFTYLMNSPPTSLAFFGSTDCANLPFGGGLAYFGCPTNGPGWVQLGSVPINGVNQWKKKEISFTPAQ
;
A
#
# COMPACT_ATOMS: atom_id res chain seq x y z
N MET A 1 -85.41 47.89 -19.31
CA MET A 1 -84.08 48.46 -19.03
C MET A 1 -83.36 47.56 -18.06
N SER A 2 -82.46 46.70 -18.55
CA SER A 2 -81.42 46.07 -17.76
C SER A 2 -80.33 45.67 -18.74
N ALA A 3 -79.16 46.30 -18.63
CA ALA A 3 -78.07 46.17 -19.57
C ALA A 3 -77.22 44.94 -19.24
N LEU A 4 -77.00 44.08 -20.25
CA LEU A 4 -76.04 42.98 -20.25
C LEU A 4 -74.62 43.54 -20.39
N LEU A 5 -73.73 43.17 -19.47
CA LEU A 5 -72.28 43.41 -19.57
C LEU A 5 -71.59 42.14 -20.10
N TYR A 6 -70.90 42.23 -21.24
CA TYR A 6 -70.02 41.18 -21.77
C TYR A 6 -68.59 41.44 -21.28
N LEU A 7 -67.92 40.42 -20.74
CA LEU A 7 -66.50 40.45 -20.38
C LEU A 7 -65.73 39.53 -21.34
N SER A 8 -64.92 40.13 -22.22
CA SER A 8 -63.99 39.44 -23.12
C SER A 8 -62.63 39.25 -22.44
N LEU A 9 -62.20 38.01 -22.21
CA LEU A 9 -60.84 37.69 -21.76
C LEU A 9 -59.94 37.35 -22.96
N LEU A 10 -58.87 38.11 -23.13
CA LEU A 10 -57.79 37.85 -24.09
C LEU A 10 -56.87 36.75 -23.54
N ILE A 11 -56.72 35.64 -24.28
CA ILE A 11 -55.73 34.60 -24.01
C ILE A 11 -54.42 35.02 -24.69
N ALA A 12 -53.42 35.39 -23.89
CA ALA A 12 -52.05 35.56 -24.36
C ALA A 12 -51.38 34.17 -24.41
N SER A 13 -51.08 33.69 -25.62
CA SER A 13 -50.32 32.47 -25.86
C SER A 13 -48.84 32.70 -25.54
N TRP A 14 -48.35 32.10 -24.46
CA TRP A 14 -46.92 31.98 -24.18
C TRP A 14 -46.43 30.66 -24.79
N PRO A 15 -45.27 30.62 -25.48
CA PRO A 15 -44.72 29.37 -25.98
C PRO A 15 -44.28 28.52 -24.77
N PHE A 16 -44.97 27.39 -24.57
CA PHE A 16 -44.51 26.33 -23.68
C PHE A 16 -43.20 25.78 -24.23
N TRP A 17 -42.09 26.07 -23.57
CA TRP A 17 -40.87 25.31 -23.75
C TRP A 17 -41.10 23.97 -23.04
N SER A 18 -41.43 22.96 -23.83
CA SER A 18 -41.48 21.57 -23.37
C SER A 18 -40.04 21.12 -23.14
N THR A 19 -39.55 21.24 -21.91
CA THR A 19 -38.35 20.51 -21.48
C THR A 19 -38.74 19.04 -21.40
N THR A 20 -38.51 18.31 -22.49
CA THR A 20 -38.45 16.85 -22.43
C THR A 20 -37.41 16.48 -21.36
N PRO A 21 -37.71 15.55 -20.44
CA PRO A 21 -36.67 14.98 -19.59
C PRO A 21 -35.61 14.40 -20.53
N SER A 22 -34.38 14.88 -20.43
CA SER A 22 -33.25 14.19 -21.06
C SER A 22 -33.29 12.77 -20.52
N ALA A 23 -33.57 11.80 -21.37
CA ALA A 23 -33.29 10.42 -21.03
C ALA A 23 -31.80 10.40 -20.72
N CYS A 24 -31.39 9.94 -19.52
CA CYS A 24 -30.00 9.57 -19.31
C CYS A 24 -29.73 8.43 -20.30
N ILE A 25 -29.18 8.77 -21.46
CA ILE A 25 -28.63 7.77 -22.35
C ILE A 25 -27.41 7.25 -21.60
N VAL A 26 -27.27 5.94 -21.56
CA VAL A 26 -26.18 5.29 -20.82
C VAL A 26 -24.97 5.29 -21.74
N GLU A 27 -23.88 5.88 -21.29
CA GLU A 27 -22.60 5.84 -22.00
C GLU A 27 -21.98 4.45 -21.95
N ILE A 28 -21.59 3.88 -23.11
CA ILE A 28 -20.88 2.60 -23.17
C ILE A 28 -19.38 2.89 -23.31
N CYS A 29 -18.69 2.89 -22.18
CA CYS A 29 -17.32 3.38 -22.01
C CYS A 29 -16.18 2.63 -22.73
N ASP A 30 -16.48 1.71 -23.64
CA ASP A 30 -15.49 0.88 -24.34
C ASP A 30 -15.78 0.62 -25.81
N ASN A 31 -16.68 1.39 -26.43
CA ASN A 31 -17.14 1.13 -27.81
C ASN A 31 -16.61 2.12 -28.86
N GLY A 32 -15.90 3.19 -28.47
CA GLY A 32 -15.35 4.18 -29.39
C GLY A 32 -16.37 5.19 -29.93
N LEU A 33 -17.54 5.30 -29.31
CA LEU A 33 -18.63 6.18 -29.70
C LEU A 33 -18.95 7.17 -28.57
N ASP A 34 -19.71 8.19 -28.92
CA ASP A 34 -20.33 9.17 -28.01
C ASP A 34 -21.80 8.73 -27.93
N ASP A 35 -22.13 7.87 -26.97
CA ASP A 35 -23.44 7.22 -26.91
C ASP A 35 -24.53 8.17 -26.38
N ASP A 36 -24.17 9.15 -25.55
CA ASP A 36 -25.08 10.13 -24.99
C ASP A 36 -25.15 11.48 -25.74
N GLY A 37 -24.20 11.72 -26.64
CA GLY A 37 -24.19 12.83 -27.60
C GLY A 37 -23.64 14.14 -27.04
N ASP A 38 -22.89 14.12 -25.94
CA ASP A 38 -22.32 15.32 -25.31
C ASP A 38 -20.99 15.78 -25.95
N GLY A 39 -20.45 14.98 -26.87
CA GLY A 39 -19.22 15.24 -27.61
C GLY A 39 -17.97 14.67 -26.96
N LEU A 40 -18.11 13.89 -25.88
CA LEU A 40 -17.06 13.14 -25.22
C LEU A 40 -17.20 11.65 -25.60
N ILE A 41 -16.08 10.91 -25.51
CA ILE A 41 -16.00 9.52 -26.01
C ILE A 41 -15.25 8.69 -24.99
N ASP A 42 -15.84 7.56 -24.59
CA ASP A 42 -15.26 6.53 -23.72
C ASP A 42 -14.59 7.13 -22.45
N LEU A 43 -13.29 6.86 -22.25
CA LEU A 43 -12.49 7.30 -21.11
C LEU A 43 -12.31 8.83 -21.00
N ASN A 44 -12.70 9.60 -22.02
CA ASN A 44 -12.69 11.06 -21.95
C ASN A 44 -14.05 11.63 -21.53
N ASP A 45 -15.03 10.76 -21.31
CA ASP A 45 -16.37 11.06 -20.88
C ASP A 45 -16.47 11.02 -19.33
N PRO A 46 -16.96 12.08 -18.65
CA PRO A 46 -17.17 12.10 -17.20
C PRO A 46 -18.33 11.21 -16.73
N ASP A 47 -19.27 10.85 -17.60
CA ASP A 47 -20.33 9.87 -17.34
C ASP A 47 -19.79 8.43 -17.43
N CYS A 48 -18.57 8.26 -17.92
CA CYS A 48 -17.79 7.04 -17.75
C CYS A 48 -17.10 6.95 -16.39
N ASP A 49 -17.84 6.42 -15.41
CA ASP A 49 -17.30 5.86 -14.16
C ASP A 49 -16.42 4.63 -14.45
N CYS A 50 -15.27 4.83 -15.08
CA CYS A 50 -14.26 3.79 -15.23
C CYS A 50 -13.48 3.68 -13.92
N PRO A 51 -13.66 2.58 -13.14
CA PRO A 51 -12.76 2.35 -12.01
C PRO A 51 -11.36 2.22 -12.58
N VAL A 52 -10.45 3.10 -12.16
CA VAL A 52 -9.03 2.89 -12.39
C VAL A 52 -8.72 1.54 -11.74
N LEU A 53 -8.48 0.53 -12.58
CA LEU A 53 -8.05 -0.80 -12.13
C LEU A 53 -6.58 -0.71 -11.72
N GLU A 54 -6.29 0.08 -10.68
CA GLU A 54 -5.02 -0.06 -9.98
C GLU A 54 -4.95 -1.51 -9.48
N PRO A 55 -3.87 -2.24 -9.77
CA PRO A 55 -3.74 -3.61 -9.30
C PRO A 55 -3.82 -3.62 -7.77
N VAL A 56 -4.87 -4.26 -7.26
CA VAL A 56 -5.07 -4.41 -5.81
C VAL A 56 -3.89 -5.19 -5.24
N SER A 57 -3.20 -4.57 -4.28
CA SER A 57 -2.09 -5.22 -3.59
C SER A 57 -2.56 -6.53 -2.96
N LEU A 58 -1.80 -7.60 -3.18
CA LEU A 58 -1.99 -8.86 -2.45
C LEU A 58 -1.47 -8.76 -1.01
N ILE A 59 -0.61 -7.78 -0.71
CA ILE A 59 -0.15 -7.49 0.65
C ILE A 59 -1.24 -6.63 1.33
N PRO A 60 -1.82 -7.08 2.45
CA PRO A 60 -2.78 -6.28 3.20
C PRO A 60 -2.08 -5.07 3.83
N ASN A 61 -2.83 -3.98 4.02
CA ASN A 61 -2.32 -2.76 4.64
C ASN A 61 -0.94 -2.33 4.10
N PRO A 62 -0.79 -2.16 2.77
CA PRO A 62 0.52 -2.01 2.13
C PRO A 62 1.25 -0.71 2.50
N SER A 63 0.54 0.29 3.01
CA SER A 63 1.08 1.58 3.46
C SER A 63 1.21 1.70 4.98
N PHE A 64 0.81 0.69 5.76
CA PHE A 64 0.85 0.69 7.22
C PHE A 64 -0.08 1.70 7.92
N GLU A 65 -1.10 2.20 7.21
CA GLU A 65 -2.06 3.21 7.71
C GLU A 65 -3.25 2.61 8.45
N ASP A 66 -3.51 1.30 8.30
CA ASP A 66 -4.49 0.60 9.15
C ASP A 66 -3.79 0.11 10.43
N TYR A 67 -4.21 0.64 11.58
CA TYR A 67 -3.62 0.31 12.88
C TYR A 67 -4.65 0.17 13.99
N GLY A 68 -4.36 -0.74 14.92
CA GLY A 68 -5.17 -0.97 16.13
C GLY A 68 -4.69 -0.17 17.35
N CYS A 69 -3.46 0.36 17.31
CA CYS A 69 -2.88 1.17 18.38
C CYS A 69 -1.78 2.11 17.86
N CYS A 70 -1.52 3.18 18.61
CA CYS A 70 -0.33 4.01 18.39
C CYS A 70 0.88 3.38 19.06
N PRO A 71 2.02 3.22 18.36
CA PRO A 71 3.23 2.71 18.99
C PRO A 71 3.71 3.70 20.06
N SER A 72 4.04 3.20 21.25
CA SER A 72 4.67 3.94 22.35
C SER A 72 6.17 3.68 22.47
N SER A 73 6.67 2.62 21.84
CA SER A 73 8.08 2.22 21.85
C SER A 73 8.41 1.33 20.66
N ARG A 74 9.68 0.92 20.56
CA ARG A 74 10.13 -0.12 19.63
C ARG A 74 9.40 -1.45 19.80
N SER A 75 9.53 -2.33 18.80
CA SER A 75 9.06 -3.72 18.84
C SER A 75 7.53 -3.89 18.91
N GLN A 76 6.77 -2.96 18.31
CA GLN A 76 5.30 -2.94 18.37
C GLN A 76 4.63 -3.19 17.02
N MET A 77 5.16 -4.13 16.23
CA MET A 77 4.61 -4.47 14.91
C MET A 77 3.14 -4.91 14.98
N GLU A 78 2.69 -5.43 16.12
CA GLU A 78 1.29 -5.80 16.39
C GLU A 78 0.29 -4.64 16.28
N CYS A 79 0.76 -3.39 16.34
CA CYS A 79 -0.12 -2.24 16.15
C CYS A 79 -0.53 -2.04 14.68
N ALA A 80 0.26 -2.49 13.70
CA ALA A 80 -0.10 -2.39 12.29
C ALA A 80 -0.98 -3.59 11.89
N SER A 81 -2.23 -3.31 11.52
CA SER A 81 -3.21 -4.33 11.15
C SER A 81 -2.71 -5.19 9.99
N GLY A 82 -2.80 -6.51 10.12
CA GLY A 82 -2.41 -7.48 9.08
C GLY A 82 -0.91 -7.80 9.00
N TRP A 83 -0.05 -7.08 9.73
CA TRP A 83 1.38 -7.34 9.79
C TRP A 83 1.77 -8.15 11.03
N ILE A 84 2.77 -9.00 10.88
CA ILE A 84 3.26 -9.95 11.88
C ILE A 84 4.74 -9.69 12.11
N GLN A 85 5.17 -9.67 13.37
CA GLN A 85 6.58 -9.76 13.72
C GLN A 85 7.11 -11.15 13.30
N ALA A 86 7.75 -11.24 12.14
CA ALA A 86 8.01 -12.50 11.46
C ALA A 86 9.26 -13.23 11.97
N SER A 87 10.20 -12.52 12.60
CA SER A 87 11.40 -13.10 13.21
C SER A 87 11.48 -12.79 14.71
N THR A 88 12.40 -13.46 15.40
CA THR A 88 12.64 -13.21 16.84
C THR A 88 13.25 -11.82 17.10
N PRO A 89 14.24 -11.36 16.32
CA PRO A 89 14.55 -9.93 16.27
C PRO A 89 13.30 -9.14 15.89
N THR A 90 13.00 -8.11 16.68
CA THR A 90 11.72 -7.41 16.61
C THR A 90 11.68 -6.40 15.47
N THR A 91 10.58 -6.29 14.73
CA THR A 91 10.39 -5.18 13.79
C THR A 91 9.73 -4.01 14.50
N ASP A 92 10.19 -2.81 14.16
CA ASP A 92 9.67 -1.56 14.74
C ASP A 92 8.53 -1.03 13.87
N TYR A 93 7.40 -0.69 14.49
CA TYR A 93 6.34 0.07 13.84
C TYR A 93 6.45 1.53 14.27
N LEU A 94 6.49 2.44 13.30
CA LEU A 94 6.68 3.86 13.50
C LEU A 94 5.47 4.59 12.93
N HIS A 95 4.87 5.47 13.72
CA HIS A 95 3.72 6.26 13.29
C HIS A 95 3.70 7.61 14.00
N THR A 96 3.29 8.65 13.28
CA THR A 96 3.18 10.02 13.80
C THR A 96 2.29 10.17 15.04
N CYS A 97 1.36 9.24 15.29
CA CYS A 97 0.43 9.32 16.42
C CYS A 97 1.05 8.94 17.76
N GLY A 98 2.27 8.37 17.76
CA GLY A 98 2.96 7.99 19.00
C GLY A 98 4.47 8.04 18.84
N TRP A 99 5.07 6.94 18.39
CA TRP A 99 6.52 6.75 18.36
C TRP A 99 7.06 6.74 16.93
N MET A 100 8.04 7.60 16.68
CA MET A 100 8.67 7.84 15.37
C MET A 100 10.09 7.27 15.28
N GLY A 101 10.40 6.26 16.09
CA GLY A 101 11.74 5.68 16.15
C GLY A 101 12.64 6.33 17.19
N TRP A 102 13.91 5.96 17.14
CA TRP A 102 14.94 6.52 18.01
C TRP A 102 15.39 7.89 17.48
N GLU A 103 15.71 8.83 18.37
CA GLU A 103 16.16 10.19 17.99
C GLU A 103 17.41 10.18 17.10
N ASP A 104 18.30 9.19 17.28
CA ASP A 104 19.53 9.00 16.51
C ASP A 104 19.33 8.20 15.21
N LEU A 105 18.12 7.69 14.97
CA LEU A 105 17.70 6.98 13.76
C LEU A 105 16.44 7.62 13.16
N PRO A 106 16.50 8.91 12.77
CA PRO A 106 15.32 9.63 12.32
C PRO A 106 14.77 9.06 11.02
N VAL A 107 13.46 8.77 10.99
CA VAL A 107 12.75 8.42 9.75
C VAL A 107 12.80 9.62 8.79
N PRO A 108 13.13 9.42 7.50
CA PRO A 108 13.03 10.51 6.53
C PRO A 108 11.58 10.98 6.39
N LEU A 109 11.37 12.30 6.36
CA LEU A 109 10.05 12.90 6.19
C LEU A 109 10.00 13.71 4.88
N PRO A 110 8.82 13.80 4.22
CA PRO A 110 7.58 13.08 4.54
C PRO A 110 7.68 11.57 4.27
N MET A 111 6.83 10.77 4.92
CA MET A 111 6.66 9.36 4.54
C MET A 111 6.04 9.28 3.13
N PRO A 112 6.32 8.23 2.34
CA PRO A 112 5.84 8.13 0.96
C PRO A 112 4.33 7.99 0.84
N ASP A 113 3.70 7.42 1.85
CA ASP A 113 2.25 7.28 1.97
C ASP A 113 1.90 7.46 3.45
N GLY A 114 0.86 8.24 3.71
CA GLY A 114 0.32 8.53 5.04
C GLY A 114 1.32 8.90 6.13
N GLU A 115 1.21 8.21 7.27
CA GLU A 115 1.79 8.55 8.56
C GLU A 115 2.56 7.40 9.24
N GLY A 116 2.47 6.19 8.70
CA GLY A 116 3.00 4.95 9.24
C GLY A 116 4.09 4.32 8.37
N CYS A 117 5.05 3.65 9.01
CA CYS A 117 6.03 2.80 8.33
C CYS A 117 6.58 1.74 9.28
N MET A 118 7.28 0.75 8.73
CA MET A 118 8.09 -0.18 9.52
C MET A 118 9.59 0.14 9.43
N GLY A 119 10.31 -0.10 10.53
CA GLY A 119 11.76 -0.06 10.63
C GLY A 119 12.33 -1.45 10.94
N PHE A 120 13.49 -1.78 10.37
CA PHE A 120 14.15 -3.07 10.57
C PHE A 120 15.66 -2.91 10.66
N ARG A 121 16.30 -3.92 11.26
CA ARG A 121 17.76 -4.09 11.33
C ARG A 121 18.23 -5.30 10.54
N ASP A 122 19.29 -5.09 9.78
CA ASP A 122 20.08 -6.14 9.16
C ASP A 122 21.45 -6.22 9.84
N GLY A 123 21.49 -6.98 10.92
CA GLY A 123 22.61 -7.04 11.85
C GLY A 123 22.58 -5.91 12.88
N ARG A 124 23.33 -6.10 13.97
CA ARG A 124 23.59 -5.03 14.94
C ARG A 124 25.06 -4.98 15.36
N PRO A 125 25.63 -3.78 15.54
CA PRO A 125 26.91 -3.65 16.22
C PRO A 125 26.71 -4.14 17.66
N GLY A 126 27.68 -4.88 18.21
CA GLY A 126 27.60 -5.34 19.59
C GLY A 126 27.37 -4.15 20.53
N GLY A 127 26.35 -4.24 21.38
CA GLY A 127 25.84 -3.15 22.23
C GLY A 127 26.69 -2.83 23.46
N GLY A 128 28.02 -2.85 23.34
CA GLY A 128 28.92 -2.41 24.40
C GLY A 128 30.33 -3.00 24.35
N VAL A 129 31.18 -2.55 25.28
CA VAL A 129 32.52 -3.11 25.50
C VAL A 129 32.33 -4.59 25.87
N ASN A 130 32.81 -5.51 25.04
CA ASN A 130 32.67 -6.98 25.13
C ASN A 130 31.41 -7.61 24.51
N GLN A 131 30.64 -6.90 23.68
CA GLN A 131 29.61 -7.53 22.85
C GLN A 131 30.12 -7.72 21.43
N ALA A 132 30.12 -8.97 20.96
CA ALA A 132 30.48 -9.28 19.59
C ALA A 132 29.43 -8.71 18.63
N PRO A 133 29.81 -8.32 17.39
CA PRO A 133 28.85 -8.01 16.35
C PRO A 133 27.90 -9.20 16.12
N GLU A 134 26.63 -8.89 15.84
CA GLU A 134 25.60 -9.90 15.64
C GLU A 134 25.05 -9.79 14.21
N PRO A 135 25.80 -10.29 13.20
CA PRO A 135 25.40 -10.17 11.79
C PRO A 135 24.14 -10.96 11.45
N ASN A 136 23.75 -11.93 12.28
CA ASN A 136 22.53 -12.73 12.11
C ASN A 136 21.32 -12.16 12.86
N TRP A 137 21.44 -10.99 13.51
CA TRP A 137 20.30 -10.26 14.07
C TRP A 137 19.50 -9.63 12.92
N LYS A 138 18.57 -10.39 12.33
CA LYS A 138 17.78 -9.94 11.18
C LYS A 138 16.30 -9.78 11.54
N GLU A 139 15.81 -8.56 11.41
CA GLU A 139 14.42 -8.21 11.69
C GLU A 139 13.59 -8.34 10.41
N TYR A 140 12.47 -9.05 10.51
CA TYR A 140 11.53 -9.25 9.41
C TYR A 140 10.11 -8.97 9.89
N ALA A 141 9.36 -8.22 9.09
CA ALA A 141 7.91 -8.25 9.14
C ALA A 141 7.39 -9.16 8.03
N GLY A 142 6.23 -9.76 8.28
CA GLY A 142 5.53 -10.60 7.31
C GLY A 142 4.03 -10.34 7.36
N ALA A 143 3.32 -10.72 6.31
CA ALA A 143 1.87 -10.63 6.23
C ALA A 143 1.33 -11.84 5.47
N CYS A 144 0.14 -12.32 5.85
CA CYS A 144 -0.60 -13.25 5.00
C CYS A 144 -1.14 -12.48 3.80
N LEU A 145 -0.91 -12.97 2.58
CA LEU A 145 -1.49 -12.34 1.39
C LEU A 145 -3.03 -12.47 1.39
N THR A 146 -3.71 -11.47 0.82
CA THR A 146 -5.17 -11.47 0.64
C THR A 146 -5.65 -12.51 -0.38
N GLY A 147 -4.72 -13.03 -1.20
CA GLY A 147 -4.93 -14.15 -2.10
C GLY A 147 -3.59 -14.79 -2.48
N PRO A 148 -3.60 -16.05 -2.98
CA PRO A 148 -2.38 -16.74 -3.32
C PRO A 148 -1.70 -16.13 -4.56
N LEU A 149 -0.37 -16.15 -4.56
CA LEU A 149 0.40 -16.01 -5.79
C LEU A 149 0.16 -17.25 -6.66
N ARG A 150 0.04 -17.06 -7.98
CA ARG A 150 -0.18 -18.17 -8.93
C ARG A 150 1.13 -18.56 -9.59
N ALA A 151 1.42 -19.86 -9.60
CA ALA A 151 2.60 -20.40 -10.28
C ALA A 151 2.64 -19.98 -11.76
N GLY A 152 3.81 -19.56 -12.23
CA GLY A 152 4.02 -19.13 -13.63
C GLY A 152 3.49 -17.72 -13.96
N VAL A 153 2.82 -17.03 -13.03
CA VAL A 153 2.41 -15.64 -13.20
C VAL A 153 3.51 -14.71 -12.68
N THR A 154 3.92 -13.74 -13.49
CA THR A 154 4.91 -12.74 -13.06
C THR A 154 4.23 -11.64 -12.26
N TYR A 155 4.79 -11.34 -11.08
CA TYR A 155 4.36 -10.27 -10.21
C TYR A 155 5.47 -9.23 -10.05
N ARG A 156 5.06 -7.98 -9.77
CA ARG A 156 5.94 -6.90 -9.36
C ARG A 156 5.65 -6.56 -7.91
N PHE A 157 6.64 -6.72 -7.04
CA PHE A 157 6.62 -6.16 -5.70
C PHE A 157 7.31 -4.80 -5.73
N GLU A 158 6.56 -3.74 -5.45
CA GLU A 158 7.02 -2.35 -5.48
C GLU A 158 6.89 -1.74 -4.08
N PHE A 159 7.93 -1.05 -3.61
CA PHE A 159 7.98 -0.51 -2.26
C PHE A 159 8.88 0.72 -2.18
N TYR A 160 8.69 1.51 -1.12
CA TYR A 160 9.64 2.55 -0.73
C TYR A 160 10.53 2.05 0.41
N ILE A 161 11.81 2.38 0.36
CA ILE A 161 12.78 2.10 1.42
C ILE A 161 13.41 3.41 1.90
N GLY A 162 13.37 3.64 3.21
CA GLY A 162 13.89 4.83 3.87
C GLY A 162 15.33 4.61 4.32
N PHE A 163 16.15 5.65 4.21
CA PHE A 163 17.55 5.64 4.66
C PHE A 163 17.78 6.80 5.62
N THR A 164 18.43 6.51 6.75
CA THR A 164 18.93 7.53 7.67
C THR A 164 20.34 7.97 7.21
N TYR A 165 21.34 7.91 8.08
CA TYR A 165 22.73 8.19 7.76
C TYR A 165 23.44 6.95 7.21
N LEU A 166 24.46 7.15 6.36
CA LEU A 166 25.22 6.08 5.71
C LEU A 166 25.79 5.04 6.69
N MET A 167 26.16 5.47 7.90
CA MET A 167 26.68 4.58 8.95
C MET A 167 25.63 3.59 9.50
N ASN A 168 24.36 3.99 9.49
CA ASN A 168 23.23 3.20 9.98
C ASN A 168 22.50 2.47 8.84
N SER A 169 22.58 3.01 7.63
CA SER A 169 21.97 2.46 6.42
C SER A 169 23.01 2.30 5.29
N PRO A 170 24.06 1.49 5.48
CA PRO A 170 25.06 1.25 4.44
C PRO A 170 24.43 0.53 3.22
N PRO A 171 25.05 0.63 2.03
CA PRO A 171 24.58 -0.11 0.86
C PRO A 171 24.49 -1.61 1.14
N THR A 172 23.34 -2.21 0.83
CA THR A 172 23.06 -3.63 1.03
C THR A 172 22.04 -4.11 -0.02
N SER A 173 21.55 -5.35 0.11
CA SER A 173 20.48 -5.89 -0.72
C SER A 173 19.27 -6.22 0.14
N LEU A 174 18.09 -5.76 -0.26
CA LEU A 174 16.83 -6.20 0.34
C LEU A 174 16.34 -7.45 -0.41
N ALA A 175 16.02 -8.50 0.32
CA ALA A 175 15.49 -9.75 -0.23
C ALA A 175 14.03 -9.96 0.20
N PHE A 176 13.21 -10.42 -0.74
CA PHE A 176 11.81 -10.75 -0.53
C PHE A 176 11.64 -12.27 -0.53
N PHE A 177 10.90 -12.79 0.45
CA PHE A 177 10.72 -14.22 0.66
C PHE A 177 9.22 -14.56 0.65
N GLY A 178 8.89 -15.73 0.13
CA GLY A 178 7.54 -16.26 0.09
C GLY A 178 7.44 -17.64 0.75
N SER A 179 6.25 -17.94 1.25
CA SER A 179 5.84 -19.23 1.79
C SER A 179 4.45 -19.58 1.24
N THR A 180 4.16 -20.86 1.07
CA THR A 180 2.84 -21.35 0.63
C THR A 180 1.81 -21.41 1.75
N ASP A 181 2.23 -21.29 3.01
CA ASP A 181 1.37 -21.32 4.19
C ASP A 181 1.70 -20.16 5.12
N CYS A 182 0.67 -19.43 5.57
CA CYS A 182 0.85 -18.33 6.52
C CYS A 182 1.19 -18.84 7.92
N ALA A 183 0.88 -20.10 8.25
CA ALA A 183 1.28 -20.71 9.51
C ALA A 183 2.81 -20.82 9.67
N ASN A 184 3.59 -20.59 8.60
CA ASN A 184 5.05 -20.50 8.68
C ASN A 184 5.55 -19.17 9.27
N LEU A 185 4.65 -18.22 9.55
CA LEU A 185 4.93 -16.99 10.30
C LEU A 185 4.46 -17.14 11.76
N PRO A 186 5.26 -16.68 12.75
CA PRO A 186 6.66 -16.28 12.62
C PRO A 186 7.57 -17.48 12.32
N PHE A 187 8.67 -17.25 11.62
CA PHE A 187 9.64 -18.29 11.29
C PHE A 187 10.78 -18.35 12.33
N GLY A 188 11.61 -19.37 12.23
CA GLY A 188 12.84 -19.49 13.01
C GLY A 188 12.67 -19.94 14.46
N GLY A 189 11.44 -20.26 14.90
CA GLY A 189 11.17 -20.97 16.15
C GLY A 189 11.69 -20.29 17.42
N GLY A 190 11.70 -18.95 17.45
CA GLY A 190 12.19 -18.20 18.62
C GLY A 190 13.71 -18.00 18.66
N LEU A 191 14.44 -18.38 17.61
CA LEU A 191 15.90 -18.23 17.55
C LEU A 191 16.30 -16.84 17.03
N ALA A 192 16.90 -16.03 17.90
CA ALA A 192 17.39 -14.67 17.56
C ALA A 192 18.45 -14.65 16.44
N TYR A 193 19.19 -15.74 16.27
CA TYR A 193 20.26 -15.87 15.27
C TYR A 193 19.88 -16.77 14.10
N PHE A 194 18.58 -17.02 13.90
CA PHE A 194 18.10 -17.86 12.80
C PHE A 194 18.54 -17.32 11.43
N GLY A 195 18.66 -16.00 11.28
CA GLY A 195 19.06 -15.36 10.03
C GLY A 195 17.92 -15.36 9.01
N CYS A 196 18.18 -15.88 7.81
CA CYS A 196 17.24 -15.83 6.69
C CYS A 196 16.09 -16.84 6.85
N PRO A 197 14.88 -16.55 6.34
CA PRO A 197 13.75 -17.49 6.35
C PRO A 197 14.10 -18.86 5.72
N THR A 198 14.93 -18.85 4.67
CA THR A 198 15.39 -20.04 3.94
C THR A 198 16.33 -20.96 4.73
N ASN A 199 16.74 -20.58 5.95
CA ASN A 199 17.41 -21.50 6.86
C ASN A 199 16.43 -22.51 7.49
N GLY A 200 15.13 -22.29 7.32
CA GLY A 200 14.05 -23.20 7.69
C GLY A 200 13.30 -23.75 6.48
N PRO A 201 12.43 -24.76 6.71
CA PRO A 201 11.57 -25.29 5.66
C PRO A 201 10.47 -24.29 5.28
N GLY A 202 9.90 -24.45 4.08
CA GLY A 202 8.69 -23.74 3.66
C GLY A 202 8.90 -22.31 3.13
N TRP A 203 10.16 -21.86 3.00
CA TRP A 203 10.49 -20.52 2.50
C TRP A 203 11.31 -20.56 1.21
N VAL A 204 11.00 -19.64 0.31
CA VAL A 204 11.75 -19.42 -0.94
C VAL A 204 12.08 -17.93 -1.06
N GLN A 205 13.30 -17.59 -1.46
CA GLN A 205 13.63 -16.23 -1.85
C GLN A 205 13.02 -15.94 -3.23
N LEU A 206 12.07 -15.02 -3.29
CA LEU A 206 11.39 -14.62 -4.53
C LEU A 206 12.24 -13.66 -5.36
N GLY A 207 13.05 -12.84 -4.70
CA GLY A 207 14.00 -11.95 -5.37
C GLY A 207 14.75 -11.05 -4.40
N SER A 208 15.64 -10.23 -4.93
CA SER A 208 16.39 -9.24 -4.16
C SER A 208 16.79 -8.06 -5.02
N VAL A 209 16.90 -6.87 -4.41
CA VAL A 209 17.32 -5.64 -5.09
C VAL A 209 18.37 -4.90 -4.27
N PRO A 210 19.43 -4.34 -4.91
CA PRO A 210 20.39 -3.50 -4.21
C PRO A 210 19.74 -2.17 -3.78
N ILE A 211 20.00 -1.80 -2.53
CA ILE A 211 19.48 -0.61 -1.88
C ILE A 211 20.63 0.26 -1.35
N ASN A 212 20.50 1.57 -1.51
CA ASN A 212 21.41 2.57 -0.98
C ASN A 212 20.70 3.92 -0.94
N GLY A 213 21.07 4.79 -0.01
CA GLY A 213 20.53 6.12 0.12
C GLY A 213 21.07 6.82 1.37
N VAL A 214 20.75 8.10 1.49
CA VAL A 214 21.06 8.93 2.67
C VAL A 214 19.91 9.91 2.85
N ASN A 215 19.34 9.97 4.05
CA ASN A 215 18.28 10.88 4.49
C ASN A 215 17.14 11.05 3.48
N GLN A 216 16.64 9.95 2.92
CA GLN A 216 15.61 9.98 1.89
C GLN A 216 14.84 8.66 1.79
N TRP A 217 13.68 8.70 1.15
CA TRP A 217 12.98 7.52 0.64
C TRP A 217 13.39 7.24 -0.80
N LYS A 218 13.53 5.97 -1.17
CA LYS A 218 13.67 5.56 -2.57
C LYS A 218 12.68 4.46 -2.91
N LYS A 219 12.04 4.63 -4.06
CA LYS A 219 11.21 3.61 -4.67
C LYS A 219 12.07 2.49 -5.27
N LYS A 220 11.67 1.25 -5.05
CA LYS A 220 12.34 0.03 -5.51
C LYS A 220 11.29 -0.99 -5.95
N GLU A 221 11.73 -1.92 -6.78
CA GLU A 221 10.89 -3.01 -7.26
C GLU A 221 11.68 -4.31 -7.36
N ILE A 222 10.95 -5.42 -7.23
CA ILE A 222 11.42 -6.79 -7.47
C ILE A 222 10.38 -7.44 -8.38
N SER A 223 10.81 -7.89 -9.57
CA SER A 223 10.01 -8.72 -10.46
C SER A 223 10.33 -10.19 -10.23
N PHE A 224 9.30 -11.01 -10.05
CA PHE A 224 9.46 -12.43 -9.77
C PHE A 224 8.30 -13.26 -10.30
N THR A 225 8.55 -14.56 -10.55
CA THR A 225 7.55 -15.54 -10.99
C THR A 225 7.59 -16.72 -10.02
N PRO A 226 6.54 -16.95 -9.20
CA PRO A 226 6.51 -18.09 -8.29
C PRO A 226 6.48 -19.39 -9.09
N ALA A 227 7.21 -20.40 -8.61
CA ALA A 227 7.22 -21.73 -9.21
C ALA A 227 6.07 -22.63 -8.71
N GLN A 228 5.44 -22.25 -7.59
CA GLN A 228 4.45 -23.00 -6.84
C GLN A 228 3.56 -22.03 -6.06
#